data_AF-A0A967VYJ3-F1
#
_entry.id   AF-A0A967VYJ3-F1
#
_cell.length_a   1.000
_cell.length_b   1.000
_cell.length_c   1.000
_cell.angle_alpha   90.00
_cell.angle_beta   90.00
_cell.angle_gamma   90.00
#
_symmetry.space_group_name_H-M   'P 1'
#
loop_
_entity.id
_entity.type
_entity.pdbx_description
1 polymer ?
#
loop_
_entity_poly.entity_id
_entity_poly.type
_entity_poly.pdbx_seq_one_letter_code
_entity_poly.pdbx_strand_id
1 'polypeptide(L)'
;MIKKIISGGLPGVELAALDAAIKLDIPHEGWTYKHRKNGSDSLPEQYNVKQITNPSYFERLEKNIVNSDGTVILTYGQLIRGSIAIRDLADKHNKPYLLLDLIECTHSHVVSSIRKWMDNHKIEQIFFTGSKLIDSPNLHEEVIQIIEGVFQVEREYQKHLSFQEKD
;
A
#
# COMPACT_ATOMS: atom_id res chain seq x y z
N MET A 1 10.81 0.75 -9.57
CA MET A 1 10.79 -0.33 -8.55
C MET A 1 10.18 0.19 -7.25
N ILE A 2 9.42 -0.64 -6.51
CA ILE A 2 9.02 -0.30 -5.13
C ILE A 2 10.27 -0.35 -4.25
N LYS A 3 10.68 0.78 -3.70
CA LYS A 3 11.81 0.90 -2.77
C LYS A 3 11.37 0.87 -1.31
N LYS A 4 10.12 1.26 -1.03
CA LYS A 4 9.55 1.21 0.32
C LYS A 4 8.03 1.08 0.29
N ILE A 5 7.49 0.31 1.23
CA ILE A 5 6.05 0.23 1.49
C ILE A 5 5.74 1.04 2.75
N ILE A 6 4.83 2.00 2.62
CA ILE A 6 4.24 2.72 3.75
C ILE A 6 2.92 2.03 4.10
N SER A 7 2.64 1.78 5.38
CA SER A 7 1.36 1.24 5.82
C SER A 7 1.08 1.48 7.31
N GLY A 8 -0.19 1.71 7.67
CA GLY A 8 -0.63 1.82 9.06
C GLY A 8 -0.90 0.47 9.75
N GLY A 9 -0.81 -0.65 9.02
CA GLY A 9 -0.97 -1.99 9.59
C GLY A 9 -2.37 -2.37 10.05
N LEU A 10 -3.41 -1.67 9.59
CA LEU A 10 -4.79 -2.06 9.90
C LEU A 10 -5.21 -3.36 9.19
N PRO A 11 -6.10 -4.18 9.77
CA PRO A 11 -6.58 -5.41 9.15
C PRO A 11 -7.19 -5.17 7.76
N GLY A 12 -6.77 -5.95 6.76
CA GLY A 12 -7.13 -5.77 5.35
C GLY A 12 -5.90 -5.39 4.52
N VAL A 13 -6.06 -4.43 3.60
CA VAL A 13 -5.01 -4.01 2.66
C VAL A 13 -3.72 -3.57 3.37
N GLU A 14 -3.84 -2.84 4.47
CA GLU A 14 -2.67 -2.28 5.16
C GLU A 14 -1.80 -3.36 5.82
N LEU A 15 -2.41 -4.34 6.50
CA LEU A 15 -1.66 -5.47 7.06
C LEU A 15 -1.04 -6.34 5.95
N ALA A 16 -1.81 -6.62 4.90
CA ALA A 16 -1.33 -7.36 3.73
C ALA A 16 -0.11 -6.72 3.07
N ALA A 17 -0.09 -5.39 3.00
CA ALA A 17 1.04 -4.66 2.46
C ALA A 17 2.31 -4.80 3.31
N LEU A 18 2.16 -4.88 4.64
CA LEU A 18 3.30 -5.13 5.54
C LEU A 18 3.81 -6.57 5.40
N ASP A 19 2.91 -7.54 5.31
CA ASP A 19 3.27 -8.95 5.11
C ASP A 19 3.97 -9.16 3.76
N ALA A 20 3.48 -8.51 2.70
CA ALA A 20 4.16 -8.52 1.39
C ALA A 20 5.54 -7.86 1.46
N ALA A 21 5.68 -6.76 2.20
CA ALA A 21 6.97 -6.07 2.37
C ALA A 21 8.01 -7.00 3.02
N ILE A 22 7.63 -7.67 4.12
CA ILE A 22 8.49 -8.65 4.80
C ILE A 22 8.83 -9.82 3.87
N LYS A 23 7.82 -10.40 3.19
CA LYS A 23 8.01 -11.54 2.28
C LYS A 23 8.99 -11.23 1.15
N LEU A 24 8.98 -10.00 0.65
CA LEU A 24 9.79 -9.56 -0.50
C LEU A 24 11.08 -8.85 -0.11
N ASP A 25 11.39 -8.74 1.18
CA ASP A 25 12.53 -7.97 1.71
C ASP A 25 12.51 -6.50 1.23
N ILE A 26 11.32 -5.91 1.16
CA ILE A 26 11.12 -4.50 0.84
C ILE A 26 11.09 -3.72 2.17
N PRO A 27 11.88 -2.66 2.32
CA PRO A 27 11.78 -1.79 3.49
C PRO A 27 10.34 -1.30 3.71
N HIS A 28 9.86 -1.38 4.94
CA HIS A 28 8.55 -0.84 5.32
C HIS A 28 8.64 0.13 6.49
N GLU A 29 7.72 1.09 6.51
CA GLU A 29 7.43 1.91 7.68
C GLU A 29 5.96 2.35 7.69
N GLY A 30 5.56 3.09 8.71
CA GLY A 30 4.31 3.83 8.63
C GLY A 30 3.85 4.36 9.97
N TRP A 31 2.62 4.87 9.98
CA TRP A 31 2.01 5.44 11.16
C TRP A 31 0.62 4.88 11.41
N THR A 32 0.40 4.48 12.67
CA THR A 32 -0.88 3.98 13.16
C THR A 32 -1.36 4.80 14.35
N TYR A 33 -2.62 4.64 14.72
CA TYR A 33 -3.13 5.19 15.96
C TYR A 33 -2.63 4.39 17.17
N LYS A 34 -2.63 5.02 18.34
CA LYS A 34 -2.23 4.36 19.59
C LYS A 34 -3.14 3.15 19.88
N HIS A 35 -2.60 1.95 19.79
CA HIS A 35 -3.27 0.73 20.23
C HIS A 35 -3.19 0.59 21.75
N ARG A 36 -4.12 -0.13 22.38
CA ARG A 36 -3.96 -0.50 23.79
C ARG A 36 -2.72 -1.38 23.91
N LYS A 37 -1.80 -1.04 24.84
CA LYS A 37 -0.49 -1.70 25.02
C LYS A 37 -0.55 -3.23 25.11
N ASN A 38 -1.69 -3.78 25.55
CA ASN A 38 -1.91 -5.22 25.80
C ASN A 38 -3.24 -5.75 25.21
N GLY A 39 -3.80 -5.09 24.18
CA GLY A 39 -5.02 -5.56 23.52
C GLY A 39 -4.73 -6.50 22.34
N SER A 40 -5.73 -7.26 21.87
CA SER A 40 -5.69 -8.02 20.60
C SER A 40 -5.30 -7.18 19.38
N ASP A 41 -5.33 -5.86 19.53
CA ASP A 41 -5.12 -4.89 18.46
C ASP A 41 -3.67 -4.38 18.40
N SER A 42 -2.75 -4.87 19.23
CA SER A 42 -1.34 -4.45 19.17
C SER A 42 -0.65 -5.03 17.94
N LEU A 43 -0.04 -4.15 17.13
CA LEU A 43 0.73 -4.56 15.97
C LEU A 43 2.07 -5.21 16.41
N PRO A 44 2.43 -6.41 15.91
CA PRO A 44 3.70 -7.08 16.25
C PRO A 44 4.96 -6.22 16.01
N GLU A 45 6.01 -6.44 16.79
CA GLU A 45 7.26 -5.64 16.74
C GLU A 45 8.01 -5.74 15.41
N GLN A 46 7.78 -6.80 14.62
CA GLN A 46 8.36 -6.96 13.29
C GLN A 46 7.91 -5.87 12.29
N TYR A 47 6.81 -5.18 12.61
CA TYR A 47 6.30 -4.10 11.77
C TYR A 47 6.87 -2.76 12.23
N ASN A 48 7.62 -2.09 11.34
CA ASN A 48 8.23 -0.78 11.58
C ASN A 48 7.20 0.37 11.57
N VAL A 49 6.10 0.24 12.31
CA VAL A 49 4.98 1.19 12.32
C VAL A 49 4.95 1.97 13.64
N LYS A 50 4.98 3.30 13.52
CA LYS A 50 5.06 4.23 14.66
C LYS A 50 3.66 4.64 15.13
N GLN A 51 3.41 4.60 16.43
CA GLN A 51 2.16 5.11 17.00
C GLN A 51 2.16 6.64 17.08
N ILE A 52 1.04 7.27 16.74
CA ILE A 52 0.81 8.71 16.94
C ILE A 52 0.16 8.94 18.32
N THR A 53 0.69 9.92 19.07
CA THR A 53 0.37 10.16 20.49
C THR A 53 -1.04 10.69 20.75
N ASN A 54 -1.67 11.39 19.78
CA ASN A 54 -3.05 11.91 19.85
C ASN A 54 -3.84 11.56 18.58
N PRO A 55 -4.28 10.31 18.41
CA PRO A 55 -4.66 9.82 17.09
C PRO A 55 -6.06 10.27 16.68
N SER A 56 -6.16 11.31 15.85
CA SER A 56 -7.30 11.35 14.95
C SER A 56 -7.08 10.33 13.82
N TYR A 57 -8.16 9.72 13.32
CA TYR A 57 -8.12 8.82 12.15
C TYR A 57 -7.44 9.49 10.95
N PHE A 58 -7.62 10.80 10.81
CA PHE A 58 -7.06 11.59 9.72
C PHE A 58 -5.55 11.81 9.86
N GLU A 59 -5.02 12.02 11.07
CA GLU A 59 -3.58 12.26 11.26
C GLU A 59 -2.71 11.10 10.80
N ARG A 60 -3.11 9.86 11.09
CA ARG A 60 -2.33 8.68 10.64
C ARG A 60 -2.42 8.51 9.13
N LEU A 61 -3.57 8.77 8.51
CA LEU A 61 -3.72 8.76 7.05
C LEU A 61 -2.86 9.85 6.42
N GLU A 62 -2.99 11.10 6.88
CA GLU A 62 -2.24 12.25 6.37
C GLU A 62 -0.74 12.01 6.47
N LYS A 63 -0.26 11.45 7.60
CA LYS A 63 1.16 11.16 7.77
C LYS A 63 1.66 10.07 6.83
N ASN A 64 0.91 8.99 6.63
CA ASN A 64 1.27 7.97 5.65
C ASN A 64 1.30 8.53 4.21
N ILE A 65 0.31 9.36 3.85
CA ILE A 65 0.21 10.02 2.51
C ILE A 65 1.38 10.98 2.27
N VAL A 66 1.72 11.82 3.25
CA VAL A 66 2.79 12.82 3.11
C VAL A 66 4.16 12.15 2.98
N ASN A 67 4.37 11.04 3.67
CA ASN A 67 5.64 10.30 3.69
C ASN A 67 5.77 9.23 2.59
N SER A 68 4.76 9.07 1.73
CA SER A 68 4.86 8.27 0.50
C SER A 68 5.03 9.18 -0.73
N ASP A 69 5.48 8.62 -1.84
CA ASP A 69 5.47 9.31 -3.13
C ASP A 69 4.06 9.33 -3.72
N GLY A 70 3.25 8.31 -3.41
CA GLY A 70 1.84 8.23 -3.77
C GLY A 70 1.07 7.18 -2.98
N THR A 71 -0.24 7.11 -3.20
CA THR A 71 -1.14 6.22 -2.46
C THR A 71 -1.91 5.29 -3.40
N VAL A 72 -1.83 3.98 -3.17
CA VAL A 72 -2.68 2.98 -3.82
C VAL A 72 -3.82 2.61 -2.88
N ILE A 73 -5.05 2.82 -3.34
CA ILE A 73 -6.28 2.53 -2.63
C ILE A 73 -6.92 1.30 -3.28
N LEU A 74 -6.83 0.15 -2.63
CA LEU A 74 -7.44 -1.10 -3.09
C LEU A 74 -8.78 -1.30 -2.39
N THR A 75 -9.87 -1.38 -3.15
CA THR A 75 -11.21 -1.57 -2.61
C THR A 75 -11.78 -2.92 -3.02
N TYR A 76 -12.67 -3.47 -2.23
CA TYR A 76 -13.48 -4.63 -2.59
C TYR A 76 -14.94 -4.16 -2.65
N GLY A 77 -15.35 -3.64 -3.80
CA GLY A 77 -16.60 -2.92 -3.98
C GLY A 77 -16.54 -1.45 -3.56
N GLN A 78 -17.72 -0.79 -3.52
CA GLN A 78 -17.83 0.64 -3.26
C GLN A 78 -17.48 1.04 -1.82
N LEU A 79 -16.22 1.39 -1.59
CA LEU A 79 -15.77 2.08 -0.39
C LEU A 79 -16.09 3.58 -0.47
N ILE A 80 -17.33 3.97 -0.15
CA ILE A 80 -17.76 5.37 -0.38
C ILE A 80 -17.12 6.35 0.61
N ARG A 81 -17.00 6.03 1.91
CA ARG A 81 -16.59 7.03 2.92
C ARG A 81 -15.09 7.08 3.21
N GLY A 82 -14.42 5.93 3.33
CA GLY A 82 -12.99 5.88 3.66
C GLY A 82 -12.10 6.39 2.53
N SER A 83 -12.48 6.14 1.27
CA SER A 83 -11.72 6.60 0.09
C SER A 83 -11.80 8.12 -0.10
N ILE A 84 -12.92 8.76 0.25
CA ILE A 84 -13.07 10.23 0.18
C ILE A 84 -12.00 10.91 1.03
N ALA A 85 -11.88 10.51 2.30
CA ALA A 85 -10.89 11.09 3.21
C ALA A 85 -9.44 10.96 2.68
N ILE A 86 -9.12 9.82 2.07
CA ILE A 86 -7.78 9.59 1.50
C ILE A 86 -7.55 10.48 0.28
N ARG A 87 -8.55 10.60 -0.62
CA ARG A 87 -8.47 11.48 -1.80
C ARG A 87 -8.34 12.95 -1.39
N ASP A 88 -9.17 13.42 -0.48
CA ASP A 88 -9.14 14.81 -0.01
C ASP A 88 -7.77 15.16 0.61
N LEU A 89 -7.18 14.23 1.38
CA LEU A 89 -5.84 14.41 1.94
C LEU A 89 -4.75 14.34 0.87
N ALA A 90 -4.86 13.43 -0.10
CA ALA A 90 -3.91 13.32 -1.19
C ALA A 90 -3.91 14.59 -2.06
N ASP A 91 -5.10 15.09 -2.43
CA ASP A 91 -5.28 16.34 -3.17
C ASP A 91 -4.74 17.54 -2.39
N LYS A 92 -5.06 17.64 -1.10
CA LYS A 92 -4.54 18.68 -0.20
C LYS A 92 -3.01 18.76 -0.21
N HIS A 93 -2.33 17.62 -0.31
CA HIS A 93 -0.87 17.53 -0.27
C HIS A 93 -0.22 17.39 -1.66
N ASN A 94 -1.00 17.49 -2.74
CA ASN A 94 -0.55 17.27 -4.12
C ASN A 94 0.17 15.92 -4.29
N LYS A 95 -0.33 14.88 -3.62
CA LYS A 95 0.19 13.51 -3.73
C LYS A 95 -0.65 12.72 -4.72
N PRO A 96 -0.05 12.07 -5.71
CA PRO A 96 -0.78 11.21 -6.63
C PRO A 96 -1.39 10.03 -5.88
N TYR A 97 -2.58 9.61 -6.32
CA TYR A 97 -3.22 8.40 -5.84
C TYR A 97 -3.80 7.58 -6.99
N LEU A 98 -3.98 6.29 -6.74
CA LEU A 98 -4.60 5.34 -7.65
C LEU A 98 -5.66 4.55 -6.89
N LEU A 99 -6.90 4.58 -7.36
CA LEU A 99 -8.00 3.81 -6.78
C LEU A 99 -8.38 2.66 -7.72
N LEU A 100 -8.37 1.44 -7.20
CA LEU A 100 -8.70 0.22 -7.96
C LEU A 100 -9.68 -0.62 -7.15
N ASP A 101 -10.73 -1.07 -7.83
CA ASP A 101 -11.71 -2.00 -7.27
C ASP A 101 -11.35 -3.43 -7.69
N LEU A 102 -11.08 -4.28 -6.72
CA LEU A 102 -10.70 -5.68 -6.91
C LEU A 102 -11.87 -6.56 -7.37
N ILE A 103 -13.12 -6.10 -7.24
CA ILE A 103 -14.28 -6.80 -7.82
C ILE A 103 -14.35 -6.57 -9.33
N GLU A 104 -14.02 -5.36 -9.77
CA GLU A 104 -14.18 -4.93 -11.16
C GLU A 104 -12.94 -5.21 -12.02
N CYS A 105 -11.80 -5.51 -11.39
CA CYS A 105 -10.51 -5.67 -12.06
C CYS A 105 -9.92 -7.05 -11.85
N THR A 106 -9.36 -7.63 -12.90
CA THR A 106 -8.52 -8.83 -12.76
C THR A 106 -7.19 -8.49 -12.08
N HIS A 107 -6.57 -9.46 -11.40
CA HIS A 107 -5.25 -9.27 -10.78
C HIS A 107 -4.20 -8.70 -11.75
N SER A 108 -4.14 -9.19 -12.99
CA SER A 108 -3.18 -8.70 -13.99
C SER A 108 -3.47 -7.24 -14.40
N HIS A 109 -4.74 -6.85 -14.46
CA HIS A 109 -5.12 -5.47 -14.71
C HIS A 109 -4.73 -4.54 -13.55
N VAL A 110 -4.94 -4.98 -12.31
CA VAL A 110 -4.52 -4.23 -11.11
C VAL A 110 -3.01 -4.02 -11.10
N VAL A 111 -2.23 -5.09 -11.30
CA VAL A 111 -0.77 -5.04 -11.35
C VAL A 111 -0.29 -4.09 -12.45
N SER A 112 -0.76 -4.24 -13.68
CA SER A 112 -0.36 -3.38 -14.80
C SER A 112 -0.77 -1.91 -14.60
N SER A 113 -1.91 -1.66 -13.97
CA SER A 113 -2.38 -0.30 -13.65
C SER A 113 -1.50 0.37 -12.60
N ILE A 114 -1.13 -0.34 -11.53
CA ILE A 114 -0.20 0.17 -10.51
C ILE A 114 1.15 0.48 -11.16
N ARG A 115 1.69 -0.42 -11.98
CA ARG A 115 2.96 -0.24 -12.69
C ARG A 115 2.95 1.02 -13.57
N LYS A 116 1.97 1.14 -14.45
CA LYS A 116 1.83 2.30 -15.34
C LYS A 116 1.70 3.60 -14.54
N TRP A 117 0.93 3.57 -13.46
CA TRP A 117 0.78 4.73 -12.58
C TRP A 117 2.09 5.10 -11.88
N MET A 118 2.87 4.12 -11.40
CA MET A 118 4.18 4.35 -10.81
C MET A 118 5.14 5.01 -11.81
N ASP A 119 5.19 4.51 -13.04
CA ASP A 119 6.10 5.03 -14.07
C ASP A 119 5.73 6.47 -14.46
N ASN A 120 4.43 6.76 -14.63
CA ASN A 120 3.94 8.09 -14.98
C ASN A 120 4.23 9.15 -13.90
N HIS A 121 4.24 8.76 -12.63
CA HIS A 121 4.42 9.69 -11.49
C HIS A 121 5.76 9.53 -10.77
N LYS A 122 6.65 8.66 -11.26
CA LYS A 122 7.96 8.34 -10.66
C LYS A 122 7.86 7.90 -9.20
N ILE A 123 6.94 6.98 -8.92
CA ILE A 123 6.62 6.50 -7.56
C ILE A 123 7.58 5.37 -7.17
N GLU A 124 8.23 5.51 -6.01
CA GLU A 124 9.09 4.47 -5.44
C GLU A 124 8.68 4.07 -4.02
N GLN A 125 8.05 4.98 -3.28
CA GLN A 125 7.52 4.77 -1.93
C GLN A 125 5.99 4.81 -1.98
N ILE A 126 5.34 3.68 -1.72
CA ILE A 126 3.89 3.55 -1.90
C ILE A 126 3.22 3.36 -0.56
N PHE A 127 2.20 4.18 -0.28
CA PHE A 127 1.24 3.87 0.77
C PHE A 127 0.12 2.99 0.20
N PHE A 128 0.00 1.75 0.70
CA PHE A 128 -1.12 0.87 0.38
C PHE A 128 -2.18 0.94 1.47
N THR A 129 -3.43 1.20 1.08
CA THR A 129 -4.57 1.27 2.00
C THR A 129 -5.88 0.91 1.29
N GLY A 130 -6.99 0.81 2.02
CA GLY A 130 -8.31 0.59 1.45
C GLY A 130 -9.18 -0.37 2.27
N SER A 131 -9.74 -1.38 1.61
CA SER A 131 -10.69 -2.34 2.20
C SER A 131 -10.13 -3.08 3.40
N LYS A 132 -11.05 -3.45 4.30
CA LYS A 132 -10.77 -4.19 5.53
C LYS A 132 -11.06 -5.67 5.32
N LEU A 133 -10.49 -6.53 6.17
CA LEU A 133 -10.68 -7.99 6.08
C LEU A 133 -12.15 -8.44 6.15
N ILE A 134 -13.04 -7.65 6.75
CA ILE A 134 -14.48 -7.93 6.78
C ILE A 134 -15.14 -7.89 5.40
N ASP A 135 -14.50 -7.23 4.42
CA ASP A 135 -15.06 -7.03 3.08
C ASP A 135 -14.88 -8.28 2.18
N SER A 136 -13.84 -9.10 2.43
CA SER A 136 -13.62 -10.39 1.76
C SER A 136 -12.60 -11.25 2.52
N PRO A 137 -12.86 -12.56 2.71
CA PRO A 137 -11.92 -13.46 3.39
C PRO A 137 -10.60 -13.64 2.62
N ASN A 138 -10.60 -13.43 1.30
CA ASN A 138 -9.42 -13.62 0.46
C ASN A 138 -8.61 -12.33 0.23
N LEU A 139 -9.13 -11.17 0.66
CA LEU A 139 -8.53 -9.85 0.41
C LEU A 139 -7.06 -9.80 0.79
N HIS A 140 -6.68 -10.43 1.92
CA HIS A 140 -5.31 -10.42 2.39
C HIS A 140 -4.36 -11.05 1.37
N GLU A 141 -4.64 -12.29 0.95
CA GLU A 141 -3.82 -13.03 -0.01
C GLU A 141 -3.80 -12.34 -1.39
N GLU A 142 -4.94 -11.82 -1.85
CA GLU A 142 -5.03 -11.08 -3.11
C GLU A 142 -4.10 -9.85 -3.12
N VAL A 143 -4.10 -9.06 -2.04
CA VAL A 143 -3.23 -7.88 -1.92
C VAL A 143 -1.76 -8.26 -1.93
N ILE A 144 -1.38 -9.35 -1.25
CA ILE A 144 0.00 -9.86 -1.28
C ILE A 144 0.38 -10.21 -2.73
N GLN A 145 -0.43 -11.00 -3.42
CA GLN A 145 -0.18 -11.42 -4.80
C GLN A 145 -0.06 -10.23 -5.77
N ILE A 146 -0.89 -9.19 -5.58
CA ILE A 146 -0.81 -7.95 -6.36
C ILE A 146 0.55 -7.27 -6.14
N ILE A 147 0.99 -7.10 -4.89
CA ILE A 147 2.27 -6.45 -4.57
C ILE A 147 3.45 -7.28 -5.13
N GLU A 148 3.38 -8.60 -5.00
CA GLU A 148 4.36 -9.51 -5.60
C GLU A 148 4.44 -9.36 -7.11
N GLY A 149 3.30 -9.31 -7.79
CA GLY A 149 3.24 -9.11 -9.24
C GLY A 149 3.85 -7.76 -9.66
N VAL A 150 3.52 -6.68 -8.94
CA VAL A 150 4.10 -5.34 -9.20
C VAL A 150 5.62 -5.35 -9.01
N PHE A 151 6.12 -6.07 -8.02
CA PHE A 151 7.55 -6.16 -7.73
C PHE A 151 8.31 -7.07 -8.72
N GLN A 152 7.72 -8.18 -9.15
CA GLN A 152 8.35 -9.14 -10.07
C GLN A 152 8.52 -8.56 -11.48
N VAL A 153 7.49 -7.89 -12.02
CA VAL A 153 7.55 -7.28 -13.38
C VAL A 153 8.73 -6.32 -13.52
N GLU A 154 9.02 -5.55 -12.46
CA GLU A 154 10.20 -4.67 -12.45
C GLU A 154 11.50 -5.45 -12.47
N ARG A 155 11.64 -6.50 -11.65
CA ARG A 155 12.88 -7.29 -11.59
C ARG A 155 13.20 -7.94 -12.93
N GLU A 156 12.19 -8.41 -13.65
CA GLU A 156 12.36 -8.96 -15.00
C GLU A 156 12.78 -7.88 -15.99
N TYR A 157 12.15 -6.70 -15.95
CA TYR A 157 12.52 -5.57 -16.79
C TYR A 157 13.98 -5.12 -16.57
N GLN A 158 14.40 -4.97 -15.31
CA GLN A 158 15.78 -4.59 -14.97
C GLN A 158 16.80 -5.66 -15.37
N LYS A 159 16.47 -6.95 -15.20
CA LYS A 159 17.31 -8.05 -15.70
C LYS A 159 17.48 -7.93 -17.21
N HIS A 160 16.40 -7.75 -17.97
CA HIS A 160 16.47 -7.62 -19.43
C HIS A 160 17.33 -6.45 -19.90
N LEU A 161 17.21 -5.27 -19.28
CA LEU A 161 18.08 -4.13 -19.58
C LEU A 161 19.55 -4.44 -19.32
N SER A 162 19.87 -5.05 -18.17
CA SER A 162 21.24 -5.39 -17.79
C SER A 162 21.91 -6.43 -18.70
N PHE A 163 21.13 -7.25 -19.41
CA PHE A 163 21.64 -8.16 -20.44
C PHE A 163 21.96 -7.43 -21.74
N GLN A 164 21.16 -6.44 -22.13
CA GLN A 164 21.36 -5.68 -23.37
C GLN A 164 22.55 -4.71 -23.32
N GLU A 165 22.97 -4.27 -22.15
CA GLU A 165 24.13 -3.37 -21.98
C GLU A 165 25.49 -4.10 -21.94
N LYS A 166 25.49 -5.44 -21.95
CA LYS A 166 26.71 -6.27 -21.87
C LYS A 166 27.14 -6.89 -23.20
N ASP A 167 26.36 -6.69 -24.26
CA ASP A 167 26.64 -7.11 -25.64
C ASP A 167 27.05 -5.90 -26.51
#